data_AF-A0A947S4M3-F1
#
_entry.id   AF-A0A947S4M3-F1
#
_cell.length_a   1.000
_cell.length_b   1.000
_cell.length_c   1.000
_cell.angle_alpha   90.00
_cell.angle_beta   90.00
_cell.angle_gamma   90.00
#
_symmetry.space_group_name_H-M   'P 1'
#
loop_
_entity.id
_entity.type
_entity.pdbx_description
1 polymer ?
#
loop_
_entity_poly.entity_id
_entity_poly.type
_entity_poly.pdbx_seq_one_letter_code
_entity_poly.pdbx_strand_id
1 'polypeptide(L)'
;MPKDFKKALIALVLVFGISATSYFIFTKYSPKILRKLEEVKGIKTISSDNLPYPTDSKKIGFFETPQSRQVTLQTRKTLEEISQFYRNIYENKNYKLISERDSPSFLELKFKKNDEVVTIVGSLEEDADYTTFSINITTL
;
A
#
# COMPACT_ATOMS: atom_id res chain seq x y z
N MET A 1 45.73 -39.01 -33.41
CA MET A 1 44.56 -38.20 -33.01
C MET A 1 44.88 -36.73 -33.22
N PRO A 2 44.10 -35.97 -34.01
CA PRO A 2 44.38 -34.55 -34.29
C PRO A 2 44.49 -33.74 -32.99
N LYS A 3 45.45 -32.83 -32.89
CA LYS A 3 45.65 -32.00 -31.67
C LYS A 3 44.39 -31.21 -31.32
N ASP A 4 43.60 -30.83 -32.32
CA ASP A 4 42.34 -30.10 -32.16
C ASP A 4 41.22 -30.97 -31.62
N PHE A 5 41.22 -32.27 -31.91
CA PHE A 5 40.26 -33.22 -31.32
C PHE A 5 40.46 -33.38 -29.82
N LYS A 6 41.73 -33.41 -29.35
CA LYS A 6 42.02 -33.45 -27.90
C LYS A 6 41.57 -32.18 -27.19
N LYS A 7 41.75 -31.01 -27.81
CA LYS A 7 41.26 -29.72 -27.26
C LYS A 7 39.74 -29.66 -27.22
N ALA A 8 39.06 -30.12 -28.28
CA ALA A 8 37.60 -30.20 -28.33
C ALA A 8 37.03 -31.15 -27.26
N LEU A 9 37.68 -32.30 -27.06
CA LEU A 9 37.30 -33.26 -26.01
C LEU A 9 37.44 -32.64 -24.61
N ILE A 10 38.54 -31.94 -24.33
CA ILE A 10 38.76 -31.25 -23.05
C ILE A 10 37.72 -30.15 -22.83
N ALA A 11 37.44 -29.34 -23.86
CA ALA A 11 36.42 -28.29 -23.79
C ALA A 11 35.02 -28.85 -23.52
N LEU A 12 34.67 -29.97 -24.17
CA LEU A 12 33.38 -30.63 -23.96
C LEU A 12 33.22 -31.13 -22.52
N VAL A 13 34.26 -31.77 -21.96
CA VAL A 13 34.27 -32.24 -20.57
C VAL A 13 34.13 -31.06 -19.60
N LEU A 14 34.79 -29.94 -19.89
CA LEU A 14 34.72 -28.72 -19.07
C LEU A 14 33.31 -28.13 -19.05
N VAL A 15 32.68 -27.98 -20.23
CA VAL A 15 31.30 -27.47 -20.33
C VAL A 15 30.34 -28.39 -19.58
N PHE A 16 30.46 -29.70 -19.77
CA PHE A 16 29.60 -30.66 -19.09
C PHE A 16 29.79 -30.63 -17.57
N GLY A 17 31.03 -30.49 -17.10
CA GLY A 17 31.36 -30.35 -15.69
C GLY A 17 30.75 -29.09 -15.06
N ILE A 18 30.85 -27.94 -15.73
CA ILE A 18 30.26 -26.67 -15.26
C ILE A 18 28.74 -26.75 -15.23
N SER A 19 28.11 -27.35 -16.25
CA SER A 19 26.66 -27.53 -16.29
C SER A 19 26.16 -28.46 -15.19
N ALA A 20 26.83 -29.60 -14.96
CA ALA A 20 26.45 -30.56 -13.93
C ALA A 20 26.60 -29.97 -12.52
N THR A 21 27.69 -29.24 -12.27
CA THR A 21 27.91 -28.58 -10.97
C THR A 21 26.91 -27.47 -10.72
N SER A 22 26.60 -26.64 -11.72
CA SER A 22 25.58 -25.60 -11.61
C SER A 22 24.19 -26.20 -11.34
N TYR A 23 23.83 -27.28 -12.03
CA TYR A 23 22.59 -28.02 -11.78
C TYR A 23 22.52 -28.56 -10.35
N PHE A 24 23.61 -29.15 -9.84
CA PHE A 24 23.65 -29.68 -8.48
C PHE A 24 23.54 -28.58 -7.41
N ILE A 25 24.17 -27.43 -7.63
CA ILE A 25 24.03 -26.26 -6.75
C ILE A 25 22.59 -25.76 -6.78
N PHE A 26 21.96 -25.70 -7.96
CA PHE A 26 20.58 -25.26 -8.11
C PHE A 26 19.57 -26.22 -7.48
N THR A 27 19.74 -27.54 -7.61
CA THR A 27 18.83 -28.51 -6.96
C THR A 27 18.95 -28.52 -5.44
N LYS A 28 20.16 -28.26 -4.92
CA LYS A 28 20.40 -28.13 -3.48
C LYS A 28 20.06 -26.72 -2.94
N TYR A 29 19.83 -25.76 -3.83
CA TYR A 29 19.38 -24.43 -3.46
C TYR A 29 17.95 -24.52 -2.95
N SER A 30 17.80 -24.65 -1.63
CA SER A 30 16.55 -24.28 -0.98
C SER A 30 16.46 -22.76 -1.05
N PRO A 31 15.56 -22.18 -1.87
CA PRO A 31 15.30 -20.76 -1.77
C PRO A 31 14.95 -20.49 -0.31
N LYS A 32 15.71 -19.61 0.34
CA LYS A 32 15.20 -18.97 1.55
C LYS A 32 13.95 -18.27 1.07
N ILE A 33 12.80 -18.90 1.31
CA ILE A 33 11.49 -18.26 1.20
C ILE A 33 11.72 -16.96 1.97
N LEU A 34 11.72 -15.82 1.28
CA LEU A 34 11.66 -14.52 1.94
C LEU A 34 10.52 -14.70 2.91
N ARG A 35 10.88 -14.81 4.20
CA ARG A 35 10.00 -15.22 5.29
C ARG A 35 8.67 -14.58 4.95
N LYS A 36 7.66 -15.39 4.59
CA LYS A 36 6.32 -14.89 4.23
C LYS A 36 6.08 -13.86 5.31
N LEU A 37 6.13 -12.56 4.96
CA LEU A 37 6.01 -11.49 5.95
C LEU A 37 4.75 -11.90 6.65
N GLU A 38 4.92 -12.26 7.93
CA GLU A 38 3.88 -12.88 8.73
C GLU A 38 2.62 -12.12 8.38
N GLU A 39 1.65 -12.80 7.75
CA GLU A 39 0.37 -12.17 7.39
C GLU A 39 0.01 -11.40 8.63
N VAL A 40 0.04 -10.06 8.54
CA VAL A 40 0.04 -9.21 9.72
C VAL A 40 -1.37 -9.36 10.25
N LYS A 41 -1.58 -10.40 11.06
CA LYS A 41 -2.82 -10.71 11.76
C LYS A 41 -3.07 -9.44 12.53
N GLY A 42 -4.11 -8.73 12.07
CA GLY A 42 -4.36 -7.34 12.40
C GLY A 42 -3.96 -7.06 13.83
N ILE A 43 -2.91 -6.26 13.99
CA ILE A 43 -2.59 -5.70 15.29
C ILE A 43 -3.89 -5.00 15.69
N LYS A 44 -4.57 -5.54 16.71
CA LYS A 44 -5.61 -4.82 17.42
C LYS A 44 -4.92 -3.65 18.11
N THR A 45 -4.54 -2.63 17.36
CA THR A 45 -4.22 -1.33 17.92
C THR A 45 -5.54 -0.67 18.23
N ILE A 46 -5.98 -0.91 19.47
CA ILE A 46 -6.75 0.05 20.24
C ILE A 46 -5.82 1.27 20.40
N SER A 47 -5.69 2.04 19.33
CA SER A 47 -5.21 3.41 19.39
C SER A 47 -6.47 4.20 19.11
N SER A 48 -6.97 4.89 20.13
CA SER A 48 -8.13 5.78 20.02
C SER A 48 -7.83 6.76 18.89
N ASP A 49 -8.34 6.44 17.71
CA ASP A 49 -8.23 7.30 16.54
C ASP A 49 -9.06 8.53 16.86
N ASN A 50 -8.41 9.64 17.23
CA ASN A 50 -9.07 10.94 17.39
C ASN A 50 -9.46 11.54 16.02
N LEU A 51 -9.37 10.75 14.95
CA LEU A 51 -9.87 11.07 13.64
C LEU A 51 -11.41 10.97 13.64
N PRO A 52 -12.11 12.00 13.16
CA PRO A 52 -13.55 11.97 13.06
C PRO A 52 -13.98 11.07 11.90
N TYR A 53 -14.95 10.21 12.14
CA TYR A 53 -15.52 9.30 11.15
C TYR A 53 -17.04 9.44 11.08
N PRO A 54 -17.65 9.24 9.90
CA PRO A 54 -19.10 9.01 9.81
C PRO A 54 -19.53 7.83 10.69
N THR A 55 -20.69 7.93 11.33
CA THR A 55 -21.19 6.96 12.34
C THR A 55 -21.29 5.52 11.83
N ASP A 56 -21.56 5.33 10.54
CA ASP A 56 -21.71 4.03 9.89
C ASP A 56 -20.39 3.49 9.30
N SER A 57 -19.27 4.19 9.53
CA SER A 57 -17.98 3.80 8.96
C SER A 57 -17.41 2.56 9.62
N LYS A 58 -16.99 1.61 8.78
CA LYS A 58 -16.22 0.42 9.19
C LYS A 58 -14.76 0.60 8.80
N LYS A 59 -13.85 0.49 9.77
CA LYS A 59 -12.40 0.50 9.52
C LYS A 59 -11.98 -0.80 8.83
N ILE A 60 -11.37 -0.69 7.65
CA ILE A 60 -10.91 -1.82 6.85
C ILE A 60 -9.38 -1.84 6.66
N GLY A 61 -8.72 -0.71 6.91
CA GLY A 61 -7.26 -0.60 6.82
C GLY A 61 -6.69 0.42 7.79
N PHE A 62 -5.46 0.19 8.23
CA PHE A 62 -4.71 1.11 9.06
C PHE A 62 -3.23 0.99 8.74
N PHE A 63 -2.57 2.12 8.62
CA PHE A 63 -1.14 2.22 8.42
C PHE A 63 -0.60 3.43 9.19
N GLU A 64 0.53 3.26 9.85
CA GLU A 64 1.15 4.32 10.65
C GLU A 64 2.67 4.23 10.51
N THR A 65 3.28 5.38 10.29
CA THR A 65 4.72 5.62 10.26
C THR A 65 5.02 6.81 11.17
N PRO A 66 6.29 7.09 11.50
CA PRO A 66 6.62 8.23 12.33
C PRO A 66 6.20 9.59 11.75
N GLN A 67 5.99 9.69 10.44
CA GLN A 67 5.64 10.93 9.73
C GLN A 67 4.23 10.93 9.14
N SER A 68 3.56 9.78 9.10
CA SER A 68 2.25 9.68 8.47
C SER A 68 1.35 8.63 9.11
N ARG A 69 0.05 8.91 9.08
CA ARG A 69 -1.01 8.00 9.54
C ARG A 69 -2.06 7.90 8.46
N GLN A 70 -2.41 6.70 8.05
CA GLN A 70 -3.47 6.44 7.10
C GLN A 70 -4.51 5.47 7.67
N VAL A 71 -5.78 5.82 7.53
CA VAL A 71 -6.92 4.97 7.90
C VAL A 71 -7.80 4.79 6.68
N THR A 72 -8.13 3.55 6.34
CA THR A 72 -9.06 3.22 5.27
C THR A 72 -10.37 2.72 5.88
N LEU A 73 -11.47 3.28 5.40
CA LEU A 73 -12.82 3.11 5.93
C LEU A 73 -13.78 2.78 4.78
N GLN A 74 -14.85 2.08 5.14
CA GLN A 74 -15.97 1.79 4.25
C GLN A 74 -17.26 2.31 4.89
N THR A 75 -18.11 2.99 4.13
CA THR A 75 -19.35 3.63 4.60
C THR A 75 -20.44 3.52 3.54
N ARG A 76 -21.71 3.64 3.94
CA ARG A 76 -22.85 3.77 3.01
C ARG A 76 -23.08 5.21 2.56
N LYS A 77 -22.30 6.16 3.09
CA LYS A 77 -22.32 7.57 2.68
C LYS A 77 -21.82 7.74 1.25
N THR A 78 -22.40 8.69 0.53
CA THR A 78 -21.92 9.08 -0.80
C THR A 78 -20.62 9.89 -0.70
N LEU A 79 -19.89 10.01 -1.82
CA LEU A 79 -18.70 10.88 -1.87
C LEU A 79 -19.04 12.34 -1.53
N GLU A 80 -20.22 12.83 -1.94
CA GLU A 80 -20.68 14.18 -1.60
C GLU A 80 -20.89 14.35 -0.08
N GLU A 81 -21.55 13.40 0.58
CA GLU A 81 -21.74 13.42 2.03
C GLU A 81 -20.39 13.37 2.78
N ILE A 82 -19.44 12.57 2.28
CA ILE A 82 -18.07 12.49 2.82
C ILE A 82 -17.36 13.84 2.66
N SER A 83 -17.48 14.49 1.50
CA SER A 83 -16.89 15.80 1.22
C SER A 83 -17.42 16.85 2.20
N GLN A 84 -18.75 16.96 2.33
CA GLN A 84 -19.39 17.90 3.25
C GLN A 84 -19.01 17.64 4.71
N PHE A 85 -18.96 16.38 5.13
CA PHE A 85 -18.56 15.99 6.49
C PHE A 85 -17.16 16.51 6.84
N TYR A 86 -16.16 16.25 5.98
CA TYR A 86 -14.78 16.64 6.28
C TYR A 86 -14.53 18.13 6.12
N ARG A 87 -15.21 18.81 5.19
CA ARG A 87 -15.18 20.28 5.10
C ARG A 87 -15.64 20.91 6.40
N ASN A 88 -16.83 20.53 6.87
CA ASN A 88 -17.38 21.05 8.12
C ASN A 88 -16.44 20.83 9.30
N ILE A 89 -15.75 19.69 9.36
CA ILE A 89 -14.82 19.40 10.46
C ILE A 89 -13.54 20.24 10.37
N TYR A 90 -12.88 20.22 9.21
CA TYR A 90 -11.53 20.78 9.08
C TYR A 90 -11.56 22.30 8.91
N GLU A 91 -12.59 22.86 8.27
CA GLU A 91 -12.79 24.31 8.19
C GLU A 91 -13.09 24.89 9.59
N ASN A 92 -13.95 24.24 10.39
CA ASN A 92 -14.21 24.64 11.78
C ASN A 92 -12.95 24.53 12.68
N LYS A 93 -11.98 23.68 12.31
CA LYS A 93 -10.69 23.55 12.99
C LYS A 93 -9.61 24.50 12.45
N ASN A 94 -9.97 25.44 11.58
CA ASN A 94 -9.07 26.40 10.93
C ASN A 94 -8.01 25.75 10.02
N TYR A 95 -8.31 24.60 9.41
CA TYR A 95 -7.51 24.09 8.30
C TYR A 95 -7.91 24.81 7.01
N LYS A 96 -6.94 25.05 6.13
CA LYS A 96 -7.19 25.62 4.81
C LYS A 96 -7.27 24.50 3.78
N LEU A 97 -8.30 24.50 2.95
CA LEU A 97 -8.35 23.65 1.76
C LEU A 97 -7.27 24.12 0.79
N ILE A 98 -6.31 23.26 0.46
CA ILE A 98 -5.19 23.55 -0.45
C ILE A 98 -5.32 22.84 -1.80
N SER A 99 -6.15 21.80 -1.90
CA SER A 99 -6.42 21.09 -3.15
C SER A 99 -7.73 20.31 -3.05
N GLU A 100 -8.45 20.26 -4.16
CA GLU A 100 -9.69 19.51 -4.34
C GLU A 100 -9.72 18.89 -5.73
N ARG A 101 -10.10 17.62 -5.80
CA ARG A 101 -10.51 16.94 -7.03
C ARG A 101 -11.80 16.20 -6.74
N ASP A 102 -12.89 16.64 -7.35
CA ASP A 102 -14.20 16.04 -7.17
C ASP A 102 -14.75 15.59 -8.54
N SER A 103 -15.22 14.35 -8.58
CA SER A 103 -15.81 13.71 -9.75
C SER A 103 -16.81 12.66 -9.30
N PRO A 104 -17.73 12.21 -10.17
CA PRO A 104 -18.80 11.29 -9.77
C PRO A 104 -18.33 9.98 -9.11
N SER A 105 -17.11 9.51 -9.42
CA SER A 105 -16.56 8.26 -8.89
C SER A 105 -15.34 8.43 -8.00
N PHE A 106 -14.86 9.67 -7.79
CA PHE A 106 -13.62 9.93 -7.05
C PHE A 106 -13.64 11.30 -6.38
N LEU A 107 -13.15 11.32 -5.13
CA LEU A 107 -12.99 12.52 -4.32
C LEU A 107 -11.56 12.57 -3.76
N GLU A 108 -10.91 13.73 -3.86
CA GLU A 108 -9.71 14.06 -3.12
C GLU A 108 -9.83 15.45 -2.50
N LEU A 109 -9.67 15.54 -1.18
CA LEU A 109 -9.62 16.80 -0.45
C LEU A 109 -8.32 16.89 0.34
N LYS A 110 -7.60 17.99 0.22
CA LYS A 110 -6.37 18.25 0.98
C LYS A 110 -6.52 19.50 1.82
N PHE A 111 -6.38 19.33 3.12
CA PHE A 111 -6.45 20.39 4.13
C PHE A 111 -5.07 20.57 4.76
N LYS A 112 -4.64 21.82 4.97
CA LYS A 112 -3.36 22.14 5.61
C LYS A 112 -3.54 23.07 6.80
N LYS A 113 -2.81 22.78 7.88
CA LYS A 113 -2.65 23.66 9.04
C LYS A 113 -1.25 23.49 9.61
N ASN A 114 -0.48 24.58 9.67
CA ASN A 114 0.93 24.55 10.05
C ASN A 114 1.70 23.51 9.20
N ASP A 115 2.37 22.56 9.86
CA ASP A 115 3.13 21.48 9.24
C ASP A 115 2.31 20.19 9.07
N GLU A 116 1.00 20.22 9.31
CA GLU A 116 0.13 19.07 9.12
C GLU A 116 -0.69 19.20 7.83
N VAL A 117 -0.71 18.12 7.04
CA VAL A 117 -1.57 17.96 5.86
C VAL A 117 -2.48 16.77 6.05
N VAL A 118 -3.79 17.01 5.98
CA VAL A 118 -4.81 15.96 5.97
C VAL A 118 -5.32 15.78 4.54
N THR A 119 -5.21 14.58 4.02
CA THR A 119 -5.68 14.17 2.70
C THR A 119 -6.79 13.15 2.84
N ILE A 120 -7.97 13.47 2.30
CA ILE A 120 -9.11 12.56 2.20
C ILE A 120 -9.17 12.09 0.76
N VAL A 121 -9.18 10.77 0.54
CA VAL A 121 -9.34 10.19 -0.80
C VAL A 121 -10.45 9.17 -0.75
N GLY A 122 -11.51 9.37 -1.54
CA GLY A 122 -12.63 8.46 -1.69
C GLY A 122 -12.79 7.99 -3.12
N SER A 123 -13.24 6.76 -3.30
CA SER A 123 -13.60 6.20 -4.59
C SER A 123 -14.83 5.32 -4.46
N LEU A 124 -15.66 5.31 -5.50
CA LEU A 124 -16.70 4.30 -5.66
C LEU A 124 -16.07 3.06 -6.29
N GLU A 125 -16.26 1.90 -5.67
CA GLU A 125 -15.95 0.62 -6.30
C GLU A 125 -17.12 0.24 -7.22
N GLU A 126 -16.82 -0.23 -8.44
CA GLU A 126 -17.84 -0.75 -9.35
C GLU A 126 -18.59 -1.91 -8.66
N ASP A 127 -19.93 -1.88 -8.71
CA ASP A 127 -20.83 -2.84 -8.08
C ASP A 127 -20.83 -2.91 -6.54
N ALA A 128 -20.32 -1.89 -5.84
CA ALA A 128 -20.35 -1.82 -4.38
C ALA A 128 -21.47 -0.92 -3.83
N ASP A 129 -22.26 -1.43 -2.87
CA ASP A 129 -23.23 -0.65 -2.07
C ASP A 129 -22.57 0.31 -1.05
N TYR A 130 -21.24 0.46 -1.13
CA TYR A 130 -20.43 1.16 -0.14
C TYR A 130 -19.36 2.01 -0.81
N THR A 131 -19.08 3.15 -0.22
CA THR A 131 -17.96 4.01 -0.57
C THR A 131 -16.75 3.62 0.26
N THR A 132 -15.62 3.38 -0.40
CA THR A 132 -14.32 3.22 0.24
C THR A 132 -13.60 4.57 0.25
N PHE A 133 -13.12 4.99 1.41
CA PHE A 133 -12.32 6.20 1.52
C PHE A 133 -11.17 6.04 2.51
N SER A 134 -10.16 6.89 2.36
CA SER A 134 -8.99 6.93 3.22
C SER A 134 -8.73 8.34 3.72
N ILE A 135 -8.24 8.40 4.95
CA ILE A 135 -7.76 9.62 5.60
C ILE A 135 -6.27 9.43 5.81
N ASN A 136 -5.47 10.28 5.22
CA ASN A 136 -4.03 10.32 5.42
C ASN A 136 -3.64 11.65 6.09
N ILE A 137 -3.03 11.57 7.26
CA ILE A 137 -2.40 12.69 7.94
C ILE A 137 -0.90 12.57 7.73
N THR A 138 -0.27 13.62 7.22
CA THR A 138 1.19 13.71 7.08
C THR A 138 1.69 14.95 7.83
N THR A 139 2.73 14.77 8.64
CA THR A 139 3.47 15.87 9.26
C THR A 139 4.73 16.14 8.44
N LEU A 140 4.91 17.38 8.01
CA LEU A 140 6.02 17.87 7.19
C LEU A 140 7.23 18.26 8.03
#